data_AF-A0A0A2MHH3-F1
#
_entry.id   AF-A0A0A2MHH3-F1
#
_cell.length_a   1.000
_cell.length_b   1.000
_cell.length_c   1.000
_cell.angle_alpha   90.00
_cell.angle_beta   90.00
_cell.angle_gamma   90.00
#
_symmetry.space_group_name_H-M   'P 1'
#
loop_
_entity.id
_entity.type
_entity.pdbx_description
1 polymer ?
#
loop_
_entity_poly.entity_id
_entity_poly.type
_entity_poly.pdbx_seq_one_letter_code
_entity_poly.pdbx_strand_id
1 'polypeptide(L)'
;MFTIMSRKRKNISMLYIDYDKNTENADYVEIKYRFRNAIWFKTDDTKTISNKLMVPKNEGKKEINLTVHGYFRSNIYKLLLMPDYIQVEKVTQG
;
A
#
# COMPACT_ATOMS: atom_id res chain seq x y z
N MET A 1 -9.54 29.77 -18.69
CA MET A 1 -10.35 29.24 -17.57
C MET A 1 -10.18 27.72 -17.58
N PHE A 2 -9.47 27.14 -16.60
CA PHE A 2 -9.22 25.70 -16.55
C PHE A 2 -10.30 25.02 -15.72
N THR A 3 -11.19 24.29 -16.37
CA THR A 3 -12.20 23.48 -15.68
C THR A 3 -11.53 22.18 -15.22
N ILE A 4 -11.14 22.13 -13.95
CA ILE A 4 -10.62 20.91 -13.33
C ILE A 4 -11.80 19.93 -13.25
N MET A 5 -11.92 19.02 -14.23
CA MET A 5 -12.92 17.96 -14.20
C MET A 5 -12.58 17.00 -13.05
N SER A 6 -13.30 17.15 -11.94
CA SER A 6 -13.21 16.24 -10.80
C SER A 6 -13.59 14.83 -11.28
N ARG A 7 -12.66 13.86 -11.21
CA ARG A 7 -12.97 12.45 -11.54
C ARG A 7 -14.20 12.01 -10.76
N LYS A 8 -15.23 11.52 -11.46
CA LYS A 8 -16.49 11.03 -10.87
C LYS A 8 -16.28 10.02 -9.73
N ARG A 9 -15.22 9.20 -9.81
CA ARG A 9 -14.83 8.28 -8.73
C ARG A 9 -13.63 8.86 -7.98
N LYS A 10 -13.90 9.56 -6.89
CA LYS A 10 -12.88 10.09 -5.97
C LYS A 10 -12.37 9.04 -4.96
N ASN A 11 -12.93 7.82 -4.98
CA ASN A 11 -12.62 6.78 -4.00
C ASN A 11 -11.21 6.26 -4.25
N ILE A 12 -10.46 6.09 -3.16
CA ILE A 12 -9.22 5.34 -3.18
C ILE A 12 -9.60 3.86 -3.31
N SER A 13 -9.03 3.20 -4.31
CA SER A 13 -9.24 1.77 -4.54
C SER A 13 -7.93 1.10 -4.87
N MET A 14 -7.65 -0.02 -4.23
CA MET A 14 -6.53 -0.88 -4.59
C MET A 14 -6.80 -1.48 -5.97
N LEU A 15 -5.84 -1.37 -6.88
CA LEU A 15 -5.90 -1.97 -8.21
C LEU A 15 -5.24 -3.35 -8.20
N TYR A 16 -4.06 -3.43 -7.61
CA TYR A 16 -3.38 -4.69 -7.34
C TYR A 16 -2.45 -4.55 -6.14
N ILE A 17 -2.14 -5.68 -5.55
CA ILE A 17 -1.05 -5.88 -4.62
C ILE A 17 -0.37 -7.19 -4.99
N ASP A 18 0.95 -7.19 -4.98
CA ASP A 18 1.79 -8.30 -5.36
C ASP A 18 2.93 -8.44 -4.36
N TYR A 19 3.31 -9.69 -4.12
CA TYR A 19 4.25 -10.09 -3.09
C TYR A 19 5.41 -10.83 -3.74
N ASP A 20 6.53 -10.13 -3.89
CA ASP A 20 7.71 -10.62 -4.56
C ASP A 20 8.77 -11.00 -3.52
N LYS A 21 9.08 -12.29 -3.45
CA LYS A 21 10.13 -12.84 -2.56
C LYS A 21 11.48 -12.88 -3.25
N ASN A 22 11.53 -12.78 -4.57
CA ASN A 22 12.76 -12.88 -5.36
C ASN A 22 13.43 -11.51 -5.48
N THR A 23 13.59 -10.84 -4.35
CA THR A 23 14.38 -9.62 -4.27
C THR A 23 15.86 -9.97 -4.31
N GLU A 24 16.69 -9.12 -4.91
CA GLU A 24 18.16 -9.30 -4.92
C GLU A 24 18.75 -9.44 -3.51
N ASN A 25 18.07 -8.91 -2.49
CA ASN A 25 18.39 -9.13 -1.08
C ASN A 25 17.50 -10.22 -0.47
N ALA A 26 18.11 -11.35 -0.08
CA ALA A 26 17.44 -12.50 0.52
C ALA A 26 16.72 -12.20 1.84
N ASP A 27 17.14 -11.12 2.53
CA ASP A 27 16.59 -10.69 3.82
C ASP A 27 15.36 -9.80 3.69
N TYR A 28 14.96 -9.44 2.48
CA TYR A 28 13.83 -8.52 2.23
C TYR A 28 12.85 -9.11 1.23
N VAL A 29 11.59 -8.73 1.41
CA VAL A 29 10.49 -9.02 0.50
C VAL A 29 9.97 -7.69 -0.06
N GLU A 30 9.68 -7.66 -1.35
CA GLU A 30 9.15 -6.49 -2.03
C GLU A 30 7.64 -6.62 -2.21
N ILE A 31 6.91 -5.67 -1.64
CA ILE A 31 5.46 -5.57 -1.83
C ILE A 31 5.22 -4.49 -2.88
N LYS A 32 4.73 -4.89 -4.04
CA LYS A 32 4.32 -3.98 -5.11
C LYS A 32 2.83 -3.73 -4.97
N TYR A 33 2.43 -2.46 -4.93
CA TYR A 33 1.01 -2.12 -4.85
C TYR A 33 0.69 -0.98 -5.78
N ARG A 34 -0.56 -0.93 -6.22
CA ARG A 34 -1.06 0.20 -6.99
C ARG A 34 -2.44 0.57 -6.54
N PHE A 35 -2.63 1.86 -6.34
CA PHE A 35 -3.90 2.43 -5.95
C PHE A 35 -4.38 3.44 -6.98
N ARG A 36 -5.69 3.48 -7.19
CA ARG A 36 -6.35 4.54 -7.94
C ARG A 36 -6.61 5.71 -6.99
N ASN A 37 -6.34 6.93 -7.47
CA ASN A 37 -6.55 8.18 -6.73
C ASN A 37 -5.72 8.28 -5.42
N ALA A 38 -4.62 7.53 -5.34
CA ALA A 38 -3.59 7.75 -4.33
C ALA A 38 -2.57 8.78 -4.82
N ILE A 39 -2.06 9.58 -3.90
CA ILE A 39 -1.01 10.57 -4.13
C ILE A 39 0.28 10.10 -3.45
N TRP A 40 0.16 9.68 -2.20
CA TRP A 40 1.28 9.24 -1.37
C TRP A 40 0.81 8.21 -0.34
N PHE A 41 1.78 7.56 0.28
CA PHE A 41 1.61 6.44 1.18
C PHE A 41 2.35 6.71 2.49
N LYS A 42 1.81 6.22 3.60
CA LYS A 42 2.49 6.17 4.90
C LYS A 42 2.54 4.73 5.38
N THR A 43 3.69 4.27 5.80
CA THR A 43 3.87 3.00 6.51
C THR A 43 4.59 3.29 7.80
N ASP A 44 3.97 2.90 8.91
CA ASP A 44 4.39 3.26 10.27
C ASP A 44 4.61 4.79 10.38
N ASP A 45 5.87 5.25 10.39
CA ASP A 45 6.23 6.67 10.43
C ASP A 45 6.91 7.22 9.18
N THR A 46 7.09 6.37 8.16
CA THR A 46 7.74 6.79 6.91
C THR A 46 6.71 7.16 5.86
N LYS A 47 6.88 8.33 5.24
CA LYS A 47 6.07 8.77 4.10
C LYS A 47 6.80 8.43 2.79
N THR A 48 6.08 7.93 1.81
CA THR A 48 6.64 7.59 0.50
C THR A 48 5.64 7.86 -0.63
N ILE A 49 6.17 8.12 -1.82
CA ILE A 49 5.40 8.15 -3.07
C ILE A 49 5.65 6.89 -3.92
N SER A 50 6.53 6.00 -3.44
CA SER A 50 6.85 4.76 -4.12
C SER A 50 5.67 3.80 -4.08
N ASN A 51 5.47 3.07 -5.17
CA ASN A 51 4.50 1.99 -5.30
C ASN A 51 5.06 0.63 -4.85
N LYS A 52 6.20 0.66 -4.16
CA LYS A 52 6.97 -0.49 -3.70
C LYS A 52 7.33 -0.25 -2.23
N LEU A 53 7.15 -1.29 -1.42
CA LEU A 53 7.59 -1.31 -0.03
C LEU A 53 8.50 -2.51 0.18
N MET A 54 9.73 -2.25 0.61
CA MET A 54 10.65 -3.30 1.05
C MET A 54 10.41 -3.54 2.53
N VAL A 55 10.16 -4.79 2.89
CA VAL A 55 9.96 -5.19 4.28
C VAL A 55 10.97 -6.28 4.59
N PRO A 56 11.62 -6.26 5.77
CA PRO A 56 12.45 -7.37 6.18
C PRO A 56 11.61 -8.66 6.22
N LYS A 57 12.16 -9.71 5.62
CA LYS A 57 11.58 -11.04 5.60
C LYS A 57 11.47 -11.51 7.05
N ASN A 58 10.26 -11.78 7.49
CA ASN A 58 10.00 -12.30 8.82
C ASN A 58 9.64 -13.79 8.70
N GLU A 59 10.15 -14.61 9.60
CA GLU A 59 9.77 -16.03 9.70
C GLU A 59 8.35 -16.20 10.25
N GLY A 60 7.84 -15.17 10.93
CA GLY A 60 6.49 -15.12 11.49
C GLY A 60 5.53 -14.16 10.79
N LYS A 61 4.28 -14.17 11.27
CA LYS A 61 3.23 -13.22 10.87
C LYS A 61 3.66 -11.79 11.26
N LYS A 62 3.66 -10.87 10.29
CA LYS A 62 3.91 -9.44 10.53
C LYS A 62 2.73 -8.61 10.03
N GLU A 63 2.25 -7.68 10.85
CA GLU A 63 1.20 -6.74 10.47
C GLU A 63 1.82 -5.39 10.08
N ILE A 64 1.36 -4.81 8.97
CA ILE A 64 1.76 -3.48 8.50
C ILE A 64 0.52 -2.67 8.19
N ASN A 65 0.49 -1.44 8.69
CA ASN A 65 -0.54 -0.47 8.35
C ASN A 65 -0.05 0.40 7.19
N LEU A 66 -0.60 0.15 6.00
CA LEU A 66 -0.39 0.99 4.82
C LEU A 66 -1.49 2.04 4.75
N THR A 67 -1.17 3.29 5.12
CA THR A 67 -2.08 4.41 4.95
C THR A 67 -1.91 5.00 3.56
N VAL A 68 -2.98 4.99 2.78
CA VAL A 68 -3.02 5.51 1.42
C VAL A 68 -3.73 6.85 1.44
N HIS A 69 -3.02 7.91 1.06
CA HIS A 69 -3.55 9.27 1.05
C HIS A 69 -3.91 9.68 -0.38
N GLY A 70 -5.16 10.09 -0.58
CA GLY A 70 -5.64 10.73 -1.79
C GLY A 70 -5.81 12.24 -1.60
N TYR A 71 -6.40 12.91 -2.59
CA TYR A 71 -6.63 14.36 -2.53
C TYR A 71 -7.61 14.80 -1.44
N PHE A 72 -8.60 13.97 -1.10
CA PHE A 72 -9.72 14.35 -0.23
C PHE A 72 -9.99 13.38 0.92
N ARG A 73 -9.32 12.23 0.95
CA ARG A 73 -9.57 11.17 1.93
C ARG A 73 -8.32 10.33 2.13
N SER A 74 -8.29 9.57 3.21
CA SER A 74 -7.24 8.59 3.46
C SER A 74 -7.87 7.23 3.75
N ASN A 75 -7.23 6.16 3.30
CA ASN A 75 -7.66 4.80 3.63
C ASN A 75 -6.50 4.07 4.30
N ILE A 76 -6.76 3.38 5.40
CA ILE A 76 -5.78 2.53 6.07
C ILE A 76 -6.03 1.09 5.63
N TYR A 77 -5.02 0.47 5.03
CA TYR A 77 -4.99 -0.93 4.63
C TYR A 77 -4.14 -1.71 5.63
N LYS A 78 -4.75 -2.68 6.30
CA LYS A 78 -4.01 -3.65 7.12
C LYS A 78 -3.49 -4.77 6.25
N LEU A 79 -2.17 -4.83 6.12
CA LEU A 79 -1.45 -5.85 5.38
C LEU A 79 -0.89 -6.88 6.37
N LEU A 80 -1.31 -8.11 6.20
CA LEU A 80 -0.79 -9.25 6.92
C LEU A 80 0.24 -9.95 6.05
N LEU A 81 1.49 -9.88 6.45
CA LEU A 81 2.59 -10.57 5.81
C LEU A 81 2.76 -11.91 6.49
N MET A 82 2.55 -12.96 5.71
CA MET A 82 2.94 -14.31 6.05
C MET A 82 4.25 -14.66 5.32
N PRO A 83 4.95 -15.71 5.74
CA PRO A 83 6.19 -16.14 5.08
C PRO A 83 5.97 -16.38 3.58
N ASP A 84 4.77 -16.85 3.21
CA ASP A 84 4.50 -17.28 1.85
C ASP A 84 3.64 -16.37 1.00
N TYR A 85 2.81 -15.53 1.62
CA TYR A 85 1.84 -14.71 0.92
C TYR A 85 1.49 -13.46 1.74
N ILE A 86 0.77 -12.54 1.10
CA ILE A 86 0.22 -11.35 1.74
C ILE A 86 -1.30 -11.42 1.75
N GLN A 87 -1.91 -11.00 2.86
CA GLN A 87 -3.35 -10.89 3.00
C GLN A 87 -3.73 -9.45 3.36
N VAL A 88 -4.77 -8.93 2.72
CA VAL A 88 -5.35 -7.62 3.08
C VAL A 88 -6.54 -7.88 3.99
N GLU A 89 -6.42 -7.57 5.28
CA GLU A 89 -7.47 -7.91 6.26
C GLU A 89 -8.60 -6.89 6.31
N LYS A 90 -8.26 -5.60 6.32
CA LYS A 90 -9.24 -4.54 6.55
C LYS A 90 -8.85 -3.25 5.87
N VAL A 91 -9.87 -2.58 5.32
CA VAL A 91 -9.78 -1.21 4.82
C VAL A 91 -10.63 -0.34 5.72
N THR A 92 -9.98 0.57 6.45
CA THR A 92 -10.68 1.58 7.25
C THR A 92 -10.58 2.92 6.53
N GLN A 93 -11.71 3.58 6.28
CA GLN A 93 -11.71 4.96 5.77
C GLN A 93 -11.42 5.89 6.95
N GLY A 94 -10.43 6.77 6.78
CA GLY A 94 -10.05 7.81 7.73
C GLY A 94 -10.26 9.20 7.16
#